data_AF-A0A2G2JRM3-F1
#
_entry.id   AF-A0A2G2JRM3-F1
#
_cell.length_a   1.000
_cell.length_b   1.000
_cell.length_c   1.000
_cell.angle_alpha   90.00
_cell.angle_beta   90.00
_cell.angle_gamma   90.00
#
_symmetry.space_group_name_H-M   'P 1'
#
loop_
_entity.id
_entity.type
_entity.pdbx_description
1 polymer ?
#
loop_
_entity_poly.entity_id
_entity_poly.type
_entity_poly.pdbx_seq_one_letter_code
_entity_poly.pdbx_strand_id
1 'polypeptide(L)'
;MELWAIEYQLVNAAPEYVFEWLKNNIVKKHTLSDESRDQLESSLLSRNEKLINLGLALYGEVPTVGYSLFKSDDPIIKRAALSGRSVKPILLDESWVLNDDVIPALIEEEERKNEKSETDDDGITLLHELLSNKFLPSEILEAVYEKSGHFSNVNENLWISMVAMSARNERLSTPYSSTWMDGYDEYRYNAVFSAAWRLFKEFPVNKRAAHVLSYLSDRLVPDGPHDMKALDVVDRWRSTDEKDDETFSYVRTALVKIVGNYSDEFKDLKNHDDVALRKGYYANLKWAKPDDVSDGFDKDGKEFLDSAIYNDSFFMSEETRSALKQACWDAPDEHSRMDYPNFFNSRAEYLSAKHPEWFKDSWSGELPFEEIEDPDERREKRLEYLNTQVAELHKALLGDKDEYQESNEFGDNSILNDLRIELQQIGEHLGKLYQKSSFSWGWLAAGAALGFILGKY
;
A
#
# COMPACT_ATOMS: atom_id res chain seq x y z
N MET A 1 -1.21 35.72 -12.07
CA MET A 1 -0.69 36.66 -11.07
C MET A 1 0.79 36.78 -11.35
N GLU A 2 1.31 37.97 -11.58
CA GLU A 2 2.74 38.13 -11.90
C GLU A 2 3.59 37.70 -10.69
N LEU A 3 4.69 37.00 -10.95
CA LEU A 3 5.60 36.39 -9.97
C LEU A 3 5.99 37.33 -8.82
N TRP A 4 6.36 38.56 -9.16
CA TRP A 4 6.73 39.59 -8.20
C TRP A 4 5.59 39.95 -7.23
N ALA A 5 4.33 39.82 -7.65
CA ALA A 5 3.17 40.12 -6.80
C ALA A 5 2.95 39.01 -5.76
N ILE A 6 3.24 37.75 -6.11
CA ILE A 6 3.21 36.62 -5.17
C ILE A 6 4.31 36.81 -4.13
N GLU A 7 5.54 37.07 -4.58
CA GLU A 7 6.66 37.31 -3.68
C GLU A 7 6.39 38.50 -2.76
N TYR A 8 5.98 39.65 -3.31
CA TYR A 8 5.66 40.83 -2.53
C TYR A 8 4.55 40.54 -1.50
N GLN A 9 3.49 39.83 -1.90
CA GLN A 9 2.41 39.47 -0.99
C GLN A 9 2.91 38.58 0.16
N LEU A 10 3.66 37.53 -0.14
CA LEU A 10 4.12 36.57 0.87
C LEU A 10 5.18 37.15 1.78
N VAL A 11 6.10 37.98 1.27
CA VAL A 11 7.11 38.65 2.08
C VAL A 11 6.49 39.62 3.10
N ASN A 12 5.32 40.20 2.78
CA ASN A 12 4.63 41.16 3.66
C ASN A 12 3.43 40.56 4.42
N ALA A 13 3.07 39.30 4.17
CA ALA A 13 1.93 38.65 4.83
C ALA A 13 2.25 38.15 6.25
N ALA A 14 1.21 37.94 7.05
CA ALA A 14 1.35 37.33 8.37
C ALA A 14 1.95 35.90 8.29
N PRO A 15 2.78 35.48 9.26
CA PRO A 15 3.42 34.16 9.25
C PRO A 15 2.44 32.99 9.07
N GLU A 16 1.24 33.06 9.64
CA GLU A 16 0.19 32.04 9.51
C GLU A 16 -0.28 31.89 8.07
N TYR A 17 -0.44 33.02 7.37
CA TYR A 17 -0.82 33.02 5.97
C TYR A 17 0.27 32.40 5.09
N VAL A 18 1.54 32.73 5.36
CA VAL A 18 2.68 32.18 4.62
C VAL A 18 2.79 30.68 4.84
N PHE A 19 2.64 30.20 6.08
CA PHE A 19 2.68 28.77 6.40
C PHE A 19 1.59 27.99 5.65
N GLU A 20 0.34 28.46 5.72
CA GLU A 20 -0.77 27.84 4.99
C GLU A 20 -0.57 27.94 3.48
N TRP A 21 0.02 29.02 2.98
CA TRP A 21 0.35 29.12 1.56
C TRP A 21 1.38 28.08 1.14
N LEU A 22 2.48 27.93 1.89
CA LEU A 22 3.53 26.92 1.61
C LEU A 22 2.94 25.51 1.61
N LYS A 23 2.13 25.18 2.62
CA LYS A 23 1.44 23.89 2.76
C LYS A 23 0.51 23.59 1.58
N ASN A 24 -0.24 24.58 1.10
CA ASN A 24 -1.25 24.37 0.05
C ASN A 24 -0.68 24.45 -1.38
N ASN A 25 0.53 24.98 -1.58
CA ASN A 25 1.11 25.17 -2.92
C ASN A 25 2.22 24.16 -3.28
N ILE A 26 2.36 23.09 -2.49
CA ILE A 26 3.27 21.94 -2.68
C ILE A 26 3.15 21.29 -4.09
N VAL A 27 1.97 21.35 -4.72
CA VAL A 27 1.59 20.49 -5.86
C VAL A 27 1.52 21.22 -7.20
N LYS A 28 1.56 22.56 -7.24
CA LYS A 28 1.48 23.30 -8.50
C LYS A 28 2.85 23.39 -9.18
N LYS A 29 3.30 22.26 -9.73
CA LYS A 29 4.49 22.08 -10.58
C LYS A 29 4.59 23.04 -11.79
N HIS A 30 3.57 23.88 -12.03
CA HIS A 30 3.44 24.71 -13.23
C HIS A 30 3.35 26.22 -12.97
N THR A 31 3.50 26.71 -11.74
CA THR A 31 3.33 28.16 -11.46
C THR A 31 4.62 28.96 -11.32
N LEU A 32 5.76 28.35 -10.96
CA LEU A 32 7.02 29.06 -10.69
C LEU A 32 8.19 28.36 -11.41
N SER A 33 9.09 29.12 -12.04
CA SER A 33 10.40 28.60 -12.47
C SER A 33 11.28 28.33 -11.24
N ASP A 34 12.31 27.50 -11.40
CA ASP A 34 13.23 27.16 -10.30
C ASP A 34 13.92 28.41 -9.74
N GLU A 35 14.44 29.30 -10.60
CA GLU A 35 15.04 30.59 -10.17
C GLU A 35 14.06 31.46 -9.34
N SER A 36 12.78 31.48 -9.72
CA SER A 36 11.77 32.23 -8.97
C SER A 36 11.42 31.58 -7.63
N ARG A 37 11.50 30.25 -7.54
CA ARG A 37 11.29 29.52 -6.29
C ARG A 37 12.44 29.78 -5.32
N ASP A 38 13.68 29.74 -5.82
CA ASP A 38 14.89 30.05 -5.06
C ASP A 38 14.83 31.45 -4.46
N GLN A 39 14.46 32.45 -5.28
CA GLN A 39 14.29 33.83 -4.82
C GLN A 39 13.20 33.94 -3.75
N LEU A 40 12.03 33.34 -3.98
CA LEU A 40 10.93 33.39 -3.03
C LEU A 40 11.27 32.74 -1.68
N GLU A 41 11.77 31.50 -1.68
CA GLU A 41 12.08 30.80 -0.43
C GLU A 41 13.23 31.47 0.33
N SER A 42 14.21 32.03 -0.38
CA SER A 42 15.29 32.83 0.23
C SER A 42 14.76 34.13 0.85
N SER A 43 13.88 34.85 0.15
CA SER A 43 13.21 36.05 0.66
C SER A 43 12.37 35.73 1.90
N LEU A 44 11.65 34.60 1.92
CA LEU A 44 10.88 34.16 3.10
C LEU A 44 11.78 33.75 4.27
N LEU A 45 12.88 33.04 4.01
CA LEU A 45 13.86 32.68 5.03
C LEU A 45 14.47 33.93 5.69
N SER A 46 14.72 34.98 4.91
CA SER A 46 15.30 36.25 5.40
C SER A 46 14.43 36.95 6.46
N ARG A 47 13.12 36.65 6.51
CA ARG A 47 12.22 37.17 7.55
C ARG A 47 12.54 36.63 8.93
N ASN A 48 13.18 35.46 9.00
CA ASN A 48 13.61 34.79 10.22
C ASN A 48 12.48 34.62 11.27
N GLU A 49 11.28 34.31 10.79
CA GLU A 49 10.11 34.07 11.64
C GLU A 49 9.92 32.57 11.86
N LYS A 50 9.71 32.15 13.12
CA LYS A 50 9.67 30.73 13.51
C LYS A 50 8.66 29.90 12.70
N LEU A 51 7.44 30.42 12.49
CA LEU A 51 6.40 29.70 11.77
C LEU A 51 6.69 29.62 10.26
N ILE A 52 7.31 30.65 9.67
CA ILE A 52 7.75 30.63 8.27
C ILE A 52 8.89 29.62 8.10
N ASN A 53 9.89 29.65 8.98
CA ASN A 53 10.99 28.69 8.97
C ASN A 53 10.48 27.24 9.09
N LEU A 54 9.47 26.99 9.92
CA LEU A 54 8.84 25.67 10.01
C LEU A 54 8.12 25.29 8.71
N GLY A 55 7.40 26.23 8.11
CA GLY A 55 6.74 26.02 6.81
C GLY A 55 7.73 25.71 5.69
N LEU A 56 8.82 26.47 5.61
CA LEU A 56 9.91 26.25 4.66
C LEU A 56 10.60 24.90 4.91
N ALA A 57 10.84 24.54 6.17
CA ALA A 57 11.48 23.29 6.53
C ALA A 57 10.64 22.07 6.10
N LEU A 58 9.31 22.11 6.28
CA LEU A 58 8.42 21.01 5.91
C LEU A 58 8.10 20.96 4.41
N TYR A 59 7.87 22.13 3.79
CA TYR A 59 7.21 22.21 2.49
C TYR A 59 8.05 22.87 1.39
N GLY A 60 9.12 23.58 1.76
CA GLY A 60 10.05 24.21 0.82
C GLY A 60 10.80 23.17 -0.01
N GLU A 61 11.12 23.52 -1.25
CA GLU A 61 11.79 22.64 -2.20
C GLU A 61 13.25 23.03 -2.43
N VAL A 62 13.68 24.22 -1.99
CA VAL A 62 15.01 24.76 -2.30
C VAL A 62 16.07 24.13 -1.38
N PRO A 63 17.04 23.37 -1.89
CA PRO A 63 18.01 22.65 -1.07
C PRO A 63 18.85 23.56 -0.17
N THR A 64 19.26 24.73 -0.65
CA THR A 64 20.06 25.70 0.11
C THR A 64 19.31 26.31 1.30
N VAL A 65 17.99 26.51 1.16
CA VAL A 65 17.10 26.93 2.25
C VAL A 65 16.95 25.79 3.27
N GLY A 66 16.73 24.56 2.80
CA GLY A 66 16.69 23.36 3.65
C GLY A 66 17.95 23.19 4.50
N TYR A 67 19.12 23.30 3.87
CA TYR A 67 20.41 23.24 4.56
C TYR A 67 20.58 24.35 5.61
N SER A 68 20.19 25.58 5.27
CA SER A 68 20.24 26.72 6.19
C SER A 68 19.34 26.50 7.42
N LEU A 69 18.16 25.90 7.23
CA LEU A 69 17.23 25.56 8.31
C LEU A 69 17.76 24.41 9.18
N PHE A 70 18.42 23.41 8.58
CA PHE A 70 19.10 22.34 9.33
C PHE A 70 20.24 22.87 10.22
N LYS A 71 20.94 23.93 9.78
CA LYS A 71 21.98 24.59 10.58
C LYS A 71 21.43 25.45 11.72
N SER A 72 20.12 25.67 11.81
CA SER A 72 19.52 26.46 12.90
C SER A 72 19.64 25.77 14.25
N ASP A 73 19.68 26.52 15.36
CA ASP A 73 19.74 25.92 16.71
C ASP A 73 18.38 25.38 17.21
N ASP A 74 17.29 25.56 16.45
CA ASP A 74 15.95 25.10 16.85
C ASP A 74 15.76 23.62 16.46
N PRO A 75 15.66 22.68 17.43
CA PRO A 75 15.55 21.25 17.15
C PRO A 75 14.28 20.90 16.36
N ILE A 76 13.20 21.68 16.49
CA ILE A 76 11.96 21.46 15.73
C ILE A 76 12.19 21.78 14.25
N ILE A 77 12.92 22.85 13.96
CA ILE A 77 13.25 23.27 12.59
C ILE A 77 14.21 22.28 11.95
N LYS A 78 15.26 21.83 12.67
CA LYS A 78 16.16 20.78 12.18
C LYS A 78 15.42 19.52 11.77
N ARG A 79 14.56 19.04 12.67
CA ARG A 79 13.74 17.85 12.46
C ARG A 79 12.82 18.02 11.25
N ALA A 80 12.13 19.14 11.19
CA ALA A 80 11.26 19.47 10.06
C ALA A 80 12.04 19.48 8.73
N ALA A 81 13.23 20.06 8.69
CA ALA A 81 14.06 20.13 7.49
C ALA A 81 14.50 18.74 7.00
N LEU A 82 14.85 17.83 7.91
CA LEU A 82 15.22 16.45 7.59
C LEU A 82 14.03 15.60 7.11
N SER A 83 12.83 15.87 7.61
CA SER A 83 11.57 15.25 7.14
C SER A 83 10.98 15.92 5.88
N GLY A 84 11.56 17.06 5.47
CA GLY A 84 11.01 17.96 4.47
C GLY A 84 11.35 17.60 3.04
N ARG A 85 10.83 18.41 2.09
CA ARG A 85 10.96 18.17 0.65
C ARG A 85 12.29 18.64 0.06
N SER A 86 12.93 19.61 0.70
CA SER A 86 14.22 20.17 0.28
C SER A 86 15.38 19.15 0.33
N VAL A 87 15.19 18.01 1.00
CA VAL A 87 16.10 16.85 0.96
C VAL A 87 16.17 16.25 -0.45
N LYS A 88 15.14 16.43 -1.29
CA LYS A 88 15.13 15.92 -2.64
C LYS A 88 16.20 16.62 -3.51
N PRO A 89 16.96 15.89 -4.35
CA PRO A 89 17.77 16.52 -5.38
C PRO A 89 16.89 17.19 -6.43
N ILE A 90 17.37 18.31 -6.98
CA ILE A 90 16.75 19.02 -8.11
C ILE A 90 17.69 18.95 -9.33
N LEU A 91 17.21 19.33 -10.51
CA LEU A 91 17.85 19.00 -11.79
C LEU A 91 19.36 19.33 -11.86
N LEU A 92 19.80 20.39 -11.19
CA LEU A 92 21.19 20.87 -11.21
C LEU A 92 21.86 20.92 -9.83
N ASP A 93 21.12 20.68 -8.74
CA ASP A 93 21.68 20.70 -7.38
C ASP A 93 21.51 19.34 -6.72
N GLU A 94 22.62 18.83 -6.20
CA GLU A 94 22.64 17.65 -5.35
C GLU A 94 21.85 17.91 -4.07
N SER A 95 21.38 16.82 -3.47
CA SER A 95 20.71 16.90 -2.17
C SER A 95 21.66 17.46 -1.12
N TRP A 96 21.22 18.46 -0.36
CA TRP A 96 22.06 19.08 0.66
C TRP A 96 22.47 18.12 1.79
N VAL A 97 21.77 16.99 1.96
CA VAL A 97 22.16 15.98 2.96
C VAL A 97 23.40 15.18 2.56
N LEU A 98 23.84 15.29 1.29
CA LEU A 98 25.10 14.75 0.81
C LEU A 98 26.30 15.65 1.13
N ASN A 99 26.09 16.84 1.70
CA ASN A 99 27.18 17.66 2.21
C ASN A 99 27.97 16.88 3.28
N ASP A 100 29.29 16.95 3.20
CA ASP A 100 30.23 16.17 4.03
C ASP A 100 30.04 16.34 5.55
N ASP A 101 29.34 17.37 5.99
CA ASP A 101 29.14 17.70 7.40
C ASP A 101 27.74 17.35 7.94
N VAL A 102 26.80 16.92 7.10
CA VAL A 102 25.43 16.60 7.54
C VAL A 102 25.36 15.19 8.10
N ILE A 103 25.63 14.16 7.28
CA ILE A 103 25.51 12.75 7.70
C ILE A 103 26.45 12.44 8.87
N PRO A 104 27.74 12.83 8.87
CA PRO A 104 28.62 12.58 10.01
C PRO A 104 28.14 13.23 11.30
N ALA A 105 27.58 14.44 11.26
CA ALA A 105 27.04 15.10 12.45
C ALA A 105 25.81 14.38 13.00
N LEU A 106 24.95 13.84 12.12
CA LEU A 106 23.79 13.04 12.55
C LEU A 106 24.21 11.72 13.20
N ILE A 107 25.22 11.04 12.65
CA ILE A 107 25.79 9.82 13.23
C ILE A 107 26.39 10.11 14.61
N GLU A 108 27.23 11.15 14.72
CA GLU A 108 27.87 11.54 15.99
C GLU A 108 26.82 11.90 17.06
N GLU A 109 25.76 12.63 16.69
CA GLU A 109 24.66 12.95 17.61
C GLU A 109 23.95 11.68 18.12
N GLU A 110 23.74 10.71 17.23
CA GLU A 110 23.09 9.43 17.54
C GLU A 110 23.96 8.56 18.47
N GLU A 111 25.25 8.44 18.15
CA GLU A 111 26.21 7.72 19.00
C GLU A 111 26.27 8.35 20.41
N ARG A 112 26.36 9.67 20.50
CA ARG A 112 26.37 10.41 21.77
C ARG A 112 25.07 10.27 22.56
N LYS A 113 23.93 9.99 21.92
CA LYS A 113 22.65 9.71 22.61
C LYS A 113 22.64 8.28 23.13
N ASN A 114 23.06 7.31 22.32
CA ASN A 114 23.13 5.90 22.69
C ASN A 114 24.09 5.65 23.87
N GLU A 115 25.22 6.36 23.94
CA GLU A 115 26.14 6.28 25.09
C GLU A 115 25.55 6.79 26.41
N LYS A 116 24.58 7.71 26.35
CA LYS A 116 24.01 8.38 27.53
C LYS A 116 22.68 7.79 27.98
N SER A 117 22.10 6.89 27.21
CA SER A 117 20.81 6.28 27.50
C SER A 117 21.02 4.93 28.20
N GLU A 118 20.64 4.84 29.49
CA GLU A 118 20.54 3.56 30.20
C GLU A 118 19.23 2.80 29.90
N THR A 119 18.36 3.40 29.08
CA THR A 119 17.06 2.87 28.67
C THR A 119 16.95 2.86 27.14
N ASP A 120 16.32 1.84 26.55
CA ASP A 120 15.93 1.80 25.14
C ASP A 120 14.80 2.82 24.86
N ASP A 121 15.08 4.12 25.03
CA ASP A 121 14.12 5.18 24.71
C ASP A 121 14.13 5.37 23.18
N ASP A 122 13.16 4.72 22.52
CA ASP A 122 12.85 4.76 21.07
C ASP A 122 12.33 6.16 20.61
N GLY A 123 12.91 7.23 21.13
CA GLY A 123 12.62 8.58 20.70
C GLY A 123 12.98 8.74 19.22
N ILE A 124 12.09 9.35 18.43
CA ILE A 124 12.36 9.64 17.03
C ILE A 124 13.55 10.60 16.93
N THR A 125 14.69 10.10 16.44
CA THR A 125 15.94 10.87 16.30
C THR A 125 16.01 11.62 14.97
N LEU A 126 16.98 12.54 14.85
CA LEU A 126 17.20 13.27 13.59
C LEU A 126 17.60 12.30 12.46
N LEU A 127 18.37 11.26 12.77
CA LEU A 127 18.74 10.23 11.81
C LEU A 127 17.51 9.40 11.37
N HIS A 128 16.61 9.05 12.31
CA HIS A 128 15.35 8.41 11.98
C HIS A 128 14.51 9.25 11.01
N GLU A 129 14.41 10.56 11.24
CA GLU A 129 13.63 11.48 10.39
C GLU A 129 14.20 11.58 8.97
N LEU A 130 15.52 11.60 8.84
CA LEU A 130 16.17 11.56 7.54
C LEU A 130 15.90 10.23 6.82
N LEU A 131 16.15 9.09 7.48
CA LEU A 131 16.07 7.76 6.85
C LEU A 131 14.64 7.33 6.51
N SER A 132 13.64 7.85 7.22
CA SER A 132 12.22 7.61 6.93
C SER A 132 11.64 8.60 5.92
N ASN A 133 12.38 9.64 5.51
CA ASN A 133 11.91 10.63 4.54
C ASN A 133 11.83 10.04 3.12
N LYS A 134 10.63 10.05 2.54
CA LYS A 134 10.38 9.58 1.16
C LYS A 134 11.08 10.36 0.05
N PHE A 135 11.56 11.56 0.36
CA PHE A 135 12.30 12.42 -0.58
C PHE A 135 13.81 12.19 -0.52
N LEU A 136 14.28 11.32 0.38
CA LEU A 136 15.69 10.96 0.51
C LEU A 136 16.21 10.35 -0.81
N PRO A 137 17.38 10.80 -1.31
CA PRO A 137 18.10 10.10 -2.37
C PRO A 137 18.27 8.61 -2.06
N SER A 138 17.98 7.75 -3.03
CA SER A 138 18.05 6.28 -2.83
C SER A 138 19.49 5.84 -2.56
N GLU A 139 20.47 6.57 -3.09
CA GLU A 139 21.91 6.36 -2.90
C GLU A 139 22.31 6.40 -1.42
N ILE A 140 21.60 7.17 -0.58
CA ILE A 140 21.88 7.20 0.87
C ILE A 140 21.40 5.91 1.53
N LEU A 141 20.21 5.41 1.18
CA LEU A 141 19.72 4.13 1.68
C LEU A 141 20.60 2.97 1.22
N GLU A 142 21.02 2.99 -0.05
CA GLU A 142 22.00 2.05 -0.61
C GLU A 142 23.29 2.05 0.21
N ALA A 143 23.86 3.23 0.49
CA ALA A 143 25.07 3.34 1.30
C ALA A 143 24.89 2.86 2.75
N VAL A 144 23.71 3.05 3.35
CA VAL A 144 23.38 2.48 4.67
C VAL A 144 23.37 0.95 4.59
N TYR A 145 22.71 0.36 3.59
CA TYR A 145 22.59 -1.09 3.47
C TYR A 145 23.90 -1.78 3.13
N GLU A 146 24.70 -1.18 2.26
CA GLU A 146 26.04 -1.69 1.89
C GLU A 146 27.11 -1.34 2.92
N LYS A 147 26.75 -0.60 3.98
CA LYS A 147 27.66 -0.10 5.01
C LYS A 147 28.89 0.59 4.39
N SER A 148 28.65 1.54 3.50
CA SER A 148 29.67 2.22 2.69
C SER A 148 29.70 3.73 2.94
N GLY A 149 30.69 4.43 2.36
CA GLY A 149 30.84 5.88 2.50
C GLY A 149 30.94 6.34 3.97
N HIS A 150 30.12 7.32 4.35
CA HIS A 150 30.04 7.83 5.73
C HIS A 150 29.58 6.77 6.75
N PHE A 151 28.98 5.66 6.30
CA PHE A 151 28.47 4.60 7.17
C PHE A 151 29.46 3.46 7.39
N SER A 152 30.62 3.48 6.71
CA SER A 152 31.63 2.41 6.75
C SER A 152 32.15 2.06 8.15
N ASN A 153 32.30 3.07 9.01
CA ASN A 153 32.83 2.90 10.37
C ASN A 153 31.75 2.84 11.46
N VAL A 154 30.47 2.85 11.09
CA VAL A 154 29.37 2.77 12.05
C VAL A 154 29.40 1.42 12.77
N ASN A 155 29.27 1.47 14.10
CA ASN A 155 29.23 0.26 14.90
C ASN A 155 27.99 -0.62 14.56
N GLU A 156 28.08 -1.90 14.85
CA GLU A 156 27.05 -2.87 14.43
C GLU A 156 25.65 -2.55 14.96
N ASN A 157 25.54 -2.13 16.23
CA ASN A 157 24.25 -1.82 16.84
C ASN A 157 23.57 -0.61 16.19
N LEU A 158 24.34 0.45 15.94
CA LEU A 158 23.82 1.62 15.24
C LEU A 158 23.46 1.28 13.80
N TRP A 159 24.26 0.46 13.11
CA TRP A 159 23.93 0.01 11.76
C TRP A 159 22.59 -0.75 11.71
N ILE A 160 22.35 -1.66 12.67
CA ILE A 160 21.07 -2.37 12.79
C ILE A 160 19.92 -1.37 13.04
N SER A 161 20.11 -0.39 13.92
CA SER A 161 19.11 0.66 14.16
C SER A 161 18.82 1.50 12.92
N MET A 162 19.83 1.85 12.13
CA MET A 162 19.64 2.64 10.91
C MET A 162 18.80 1.89 9.87
N VAL A 163 19.01 0.59 9.70
CA VAL A 163 18.15 -0.25 8.85
C VAL A 163 16.73 -0.33 9.40
N ALA A 164 16.56 -0.39 10.72
CA ALA A 164 15.23 -0.34 11.33
C ALA A 164 14.52 1.00 11.07
N MET A 165 15.26 2.11 11.18
CA MET A 165 14.76 3.47 10.93
C MET A 165 14.30 3.66 9.48
N SER A 166 15.01 3.06 8.51
CA SER A 166 14.66 3.18 7.10
C SER A 166 13.42 2.37 6.70
N ALA A 167 13.01 1.37 7.47
CA ALA A 167 11.92 0.46 7.11
C ALA A 167 10.56 1.14 6.87
N ARG A 168 10.36 2.37 7.38
CA ARG A 168 9.15 3.19 7.14
C ARG A 168 9.24 4.10 5.92
N ASN A 169 10.36 4.10 5.22
CA ASN A 169 10.52 4.92 4.03
C ASN A 169 9.63 4.40 2.89
N GLU A 170 8.68 5.22 2.43
CA GLU A 170 7.73 4.87 1.33
C GLU A 170 8.45 4.40 0.06
N ARG A 171 9.71 4.84 -0.15
CA ARG A 171 10.54 4.43 -1.29
C ARG A 171 10.74 2.92 -1.37
N LEU A 172 10.81 2.24 -0.23
CA LEU A 172 11.07 0.80 -0.14
C LEU A 172 9.86 -0.05 -0.59
N SER A 173 8.67 0.54 -0.55
CA SER A 173 7.39 -0.10 -0.91
C SER A 173 6.81 0.39 -2.24
N THR A 174 7.52 1.24 -2.98
CA THR A 174 7.03 1.81 -4.24
C THR A 174 7.69 1.09 -5.42
N PRO A 175 6.98 0.21 -6.15
CA PRO A 175 7.56 -0.49 -7.30
C PRO A 175 7.84 0.46 -8.46
N TYR A 176 8.81 0.08 -9.32
CA TYR A 176 9.06 0.80 -10.57
C TYR A 176 7.80 0.75 -11.45
N SER A 177 7.42 1.90 -11.99
CA SER A 177 6.27 2.03 -12.87
C SER A 177 6.58 3.05 -13.96
N SER A 178 6.88 2.54 -15.16
CA SER A 178 7.09 3.35 -16.35
C SER A 178 6.36 2.73 -17.55
N THR A 179 5.78 3.58 -18.39
CA THR A 179 5.23 3.16 -19.69
C THR A 179 6.31 2.90 -20.73
N TRP A 180 7.53 3.36 -20.48
CA TRP A 180 8.68 3.25 -21.36
C TRP A 180 9.65 2.21 -20.82
N MET A 181 10.13 1.33 -21.69
CA MET A 181 11.17 0.37 -21.35
C MET A 181 12.53 1.05 -21.39
N ASP A 182 13.06 1.41 -20.23
CA ASP A 182 14.44 1.86 -20.06
C ASP A 182 15.11 1.00 -18.99
N GLY A 183 15.94 0.07 -19.44
CA GLY A 183 16.60 -0.87 -18.55
C GLY A 183 17.63 -0.22 -17.63
N TYR A 184 18.19 0.94 -17.99
CA TYR A 184 19.11 1.66 -17.11
C TYR A 184 18.36 2.36 -15.99
N ASP A 185 17.25 3.04 -16.31
CA ASP A 185 16.40 3.68 -15.31
C ASP A 185 15.77 2.66 -14.36
N GLU A 186 15.29 1.53 -14.87
CA GLU A 186 14.78 0.43 -14.06
C GLU A 186 15.87 -0.16 -13.15
N TYR A 187 17.06 -0.43 -13.70
CA TYR A 187 18.20 -0.92 -12.92
C TYR A 187 18.59 0.06 -11.79
N ARG A 188 18.70 1.36 -12.10
CA ARG A 188 19.00 2.40 -11.09
C ARG A 188 17.90 2.54 -10.06
N TYR A 189 16.63 2.41 -10.47
CA TYR A 189 15.51 2.43 -9.54
C TYR A 189 15.53 1.21 -8.61
N ASN A 190 15.86 0.03 -9.10
CA ASN A 190 15.81 -1.19 -8.29
C ASN A 190 17.07 -1.41 -7.43
N ALA A 191 18.11 -0.58 -7.59
CA ALA A 191 19.37 -0.68 -6.84
C ALA A 191 19.17 -0.69 -5.31
N VAL A 192 18.30 0.18 -4.79
CA VAL A 192 17.99 0.21 -3.35
C VAL A 192 17.32 -1.07 -2.84
N PHE A 193 16.48 -1.71 -3.65
CA PHE A 193 15.86 -2.99 -3.28
C PHE A 193 16.89 -4.11 -3.27
N SER A 194 17.74 -4.14 -4.30
CA SER A 194 18.87 -5.06 -4.39
C SER A 194 19.79 -4.94 -3.18
N ALA A 195 20.15 -3.72 -2.76
CA ALA A 195 20.97 -3.47 -1.58
C ALA A 195 20.26 -3.93 -0.29
N ALA A 196 18.97 -3.66 -0.13
CA ALA A 196 18.19 -4.08 1.04
C ALA A 196 18.07 -5.62 1.14
N TRP A 197 17.80 -6.31 0.04
CA TRP A 197 17.76 -7.78 0.02
C TRP A 197 19.13 -8.41 0.28
N ARG A 198 20.22 -7.76 -0.15
CA ARG A 198 21.59 -8.23 0.13
C ARG A 198 21.91 -8.25 1.63
N LEU A 199 21.23 -7.45 2.45
CA LEU A 199 21.36 -7.51 3.91
C LEU A 199 21.11 -8.93 4.43
N PHE A 200 20.18 -9.70 3.88
CA PHE A 200 19.93 -11.07 4.35
C PHE A 200 21.17 -11.97 4.28
N LYS A 201 22.13 -11.66 3.40
CA LYS A 201 23.42 -12.36 3.28
C LYS A 201 24.52 -11.78 4.19
N GLU A 202 24.51 -10.47 4.40
CA GLU A 202 25.64 -9.72 4.98
C GLU A 202 25.40 -9.26 6.43
N PHE A 203 24.14 -9.10 6.83
CA PHE A 203 23.77 -8.57 8.14
C PHE A 203 24.21 -9.51 9.27
N PRO A 204 24.49 -8.98 10.47
CA PRO A 204 24.88 -9.78 11.61
C PRO A 204 23.79 -10.81 11.97
N VAL A 205 24.19 -12.03 12.32
CA VAL A 205 23.24 -13.10 12.68
C VAL A 205 22.94 -13.02 14.17
N ASN A 206 21.95 -12.22 14.53
CA ASN A 206 21.42 -12.11 15.89
C ASN A 206 19.91 -11.77 15.86
N LYS A 207 19.23 -11.89 17.01
CA LYS A 207 17.77 -11.67 17.10
C LYS A 207 17.34 -10.29 16.65
N ARG A 208 18.07 -9.25 17.05
CA ARG A 208 17.74 -7.85 16.71
C ARG A 208 17.78 -7.65 15.20
N ALA A 209 18.84 -8.11 14.56
CA ALA A 209 18.98 -8.08 13.11
C ALA A 209 17.87 -8.89 12.40
N ALA A 210 17.54 -10.08 12.89
CA ALA A 210 16.47 -10.91 12.34
C ALA A 210 15.09 -10.21 12.43
N HIS A 211 14.76 -9.58 13.55
CA HIS A 211 13.53 -8.79 13.68
C HIS A 211 13.50 -7.62 12.70
N VAL A 212 14.61 -6.89 12.56
CA VAL A 212 14.73 -5.77 11.62
C VAL A 212 14.55 -6.23 10.18
N LEU A 213 15.22 -7.31 9.77
CA LEU A 213 15.07 -7.87 8.42
C LEU A 213 13.65 -8.35 8.14
N SER A 214 13.01 -8.99 9.12
CA SER A 214 11.63 -9.45 8.99
C SER A 214 10.68 -8.27 8.74
N TYR A 215 10.78 -7.23 9.57
CA TYR A 215 9.98 -6.00 9.42
C TYR A 215 10.27 -5.26 8.11
N LEU A 216 11.55 -5.15 7.73
CA LEU A 216 11.97 -4.54 6.48
C LEU A 216 11.36 -5.27 5.27
N SER A 217 11.36 -6.61 5.29
CA SER A 217 10.85 -7.44 4.20
C SER A 217 9.36 -7.26 3.92
N ASP A 218 8.58 -6.88 4.93
CA ASP A 218 7.13 -6.67 4.78
C ASP A 218 6.80 -5.38 4.02
N ARG A 219 7.78 -4.47 3.93
CA ARG A 219 7.67 -3.22 3.20
C ARG A 219 8.42 -3.24 1.88
N LEU A 220 9.40 -4.14 1.74
CA LEU A 220 10.30 -4.17 0.61
C LEU A 220 9.62 -4.75 -0.64
N VAL A 221 9.77 -4.06 -1.79
CA VAL A 221 9.40 -4.62 -3.09
C VAL A 221 10.15 -5.96 -3.30
N PRO A 222 9.47 -7.04 -3.71
CA PRO A 222 10.06 -8.37 -3.87
C PRO A 222 10.90 -8.48 -5.16
N ASP A 223 11.82 -7.55 -5.35
CA ASP A 223 12.80 -7.51 -6.43
C ASP A 223 14.21 -7.65 -5.86
N GLY A 224 14.69 -8.89 -5.82
CA GLY A 224 16.01 -9.23 -5.29
C GLY A 224 17.13 -9.05 -6.32
N PRO A 225 18.39 -8.94 -5.87
CA PRO A 225 19.51 -8.81 -6.78
C PRO A 225 19.69 -10.09 -7.61
N HIS A 226 19.94 -9.94 -8.92
CA HIS A 226 20.02 -11.05 -9.87
C HIS A 226 21.09 -12.11 -9.53
N ASP A 227 22.13 -11.73 -8.79
CA ASP A 227 23.23 -12.59 -8.37
C ASP A 227 22.98 -13.28 -7.02
N MET A 228 21.86 -12.99 -6.35
CA MET A 228 21.51 -13.59 -5.07
C MET A 228 20.53 -14.74 -5.24
N LYS A 229 20.99 -15.94 -4.89
CA LYS A 229 20.13 -17.11 -4.73
C LYS A 229 19.62 -17.15 -3.29
N ALA A 230 18.34 -16.84 -3.10
CA ALA A 230 17.74 -16.73 -1.77
C ALA A 230 17.94 -18.00 -0.92
N LEU A 231 17.80 -19.18 -1.55
CA LEU A 231 17.94 -20.47 -0.88
C LEU A 231 19.39 -20.80 -0.46
N ASP A 232 20.40 -20.15 -1.04
CA ASP A 232 21.80 -20.32 -0.58
C ASP A 232 22.07 -19.57 0.73
N VAL A 233 21.15 -18.67 1.14
CA VAL A 233 21.29 -17.79 2.29
C VAL A 233 20.49 -18.29 3.51
N VAL A 234 19.51 -19.17 3.32
CA VAL A 234 18.57 -19.59 4.38
C VAL A 234 19.28 -20.28 5.55
N ASP A 235 20.30 -21.09 5.27
CA ASP A 235 21.02 -21.86 6.30
C ASP A 235 21.81 -20.98 7.28
N ARG A 236 22.16 -19.75 6.87
CA ARG A 236 22.77 -18.75 7.76
C ARG A 236 21.84 -18.38 8.92
N TRP A 237 20.54 -18.43 8.68
CA TRP A 237 19.49 -18.04 9.63
C TRP A 237 18.86 -19.27 10.29
N ARG A 238 19.72 -20.21 10.71
CA ARG A 238 19.35 -21.36 11.53
C ARG A 238 20.05 -21.31 12.87
N SER A 239 19.36 -21.77 13.91
CA SER A 239 19.91 -21.92 15.25
C SER A 239 19.58 -23.29 15.82
N THR A 240 20.45 -23.79 16.68
CA THR A 240 20.14 -24.95 17.53
C THR A 240 19.33 -24.57 18.77
N ASP A 241 19.30 -23.28 19.12
CA ASP A 241 18.40 -22.77 20.15
C ASP A 241 17.01 -22.51 19.52
N GLU A 242 15.99 -23.16 20.07
CA GLU A 242 14.63 -23.15 19.54
C GLU A 242 14.02 -21.74 19.47
N LYS A 243 14.29 -20.89 20.48
CA LYS A 243 13.75 -19.52 20.52
C LYS A 243 14.43 -18.60 19.51
N ASP A 244 15.74 -18.78 19.35
CA ASP A 244 16.51 -18.08 18.33
C ASP A 244 16.06 -18.54 16.94
N ASP A 245 15.87 -19.84 16.73
CA ASP A 245 15.47 -20.42 15.45
C ASP A 245 14.06 -19.98 15.03
N GLU A 246 13.13 -19.88 15.99
CA GLU A 246 11.80 -19.28 15.78
C GLU A 246 11.92 -17.85 15.25
N THR A 247 12.78 -17.02 15.86
CA THR A 247 13.02 -15.64 15.38
C THR A 247 13.63 -15.64 13.98
N PHE A 248 14.57 -16.54 13.71
CA PHE A 248 15.25 -16.63 12.42
C PHE A 248 14.37 -17.26 11.33
N SER A 249 13.33 -18.01 11.70
CA SER A 249 12.34 -18.56 10.77
C SER A 249 11.62 -17.47 9.99
N TYR A 250 11.37 -16.29 10.58
CA TYR A 250 10.77 -15.16 9.88
C TYR A 250 11.67 -14.63 8.75
N VAL A 251 12.98 -14.64 8.95
CA VAL A 251 13.97 -14.25 7.93
C VAL A 251 13.97 -15.25 6.78
N ARG A 252 13.96 -16.56 7.09
CA ARG A 252 13.87 -17.63 6.07
C ARG A 252 12.55 -17.56 5.29
N THR A 253 11.44 -17.29 5.97
CA THR A 253 10.12 -17.07 5.35
C THR A 253 10.16 -15.89 4.38
N ALA A 254 10.77 -14.77 4.79
CA ALA A 254 10.89 -13.55 3.99
C ALA A 254 11.73 -13.75 2.72
N LEU A 255 12.81 -14.54 2.77
CA LEU A 255 13.66 -14.84 1.62
C LEU A 255 12.90 -15.51 0.47
N VAL A 256 11.79 -16.19 0.74
CA VAL A 256 10.96 -16.81 -0.30
C VAL A 256 10.29 -15.76 -1.21
N LYS A 257 10.08 -14.52 -0.75
CA LYS A 257 9.46 -13.44 -1.53
C LYS A 257 10.19 -13.14 -2.84
N ILE A 258 11.51 -13.35 -2.87
CA ILE A 258 12.36 -13.13 -4.05
C ILE A 258 12.66 -14.41 -4.85
N VAL A 259 12.10 -15.56 -4.42
CA VAL A 259 12.12 -16.78 -5.23
C VAL A 259 11.00 -16.67 -6.26
N GLY A 260 11.36 -16.63 -7.55
CA GLY A 260 10.39 -16.41 -8.62
C GLY A 260 9.28 -17.46 -8.60
N ASN A 261 8.02 -17.04 -8.44
CA ASN A 261 6.85 -17.92 -8.29
C ASN A 261 6.64 -18.98 -9.41
N TYR A 262 7.28 -18.79 -10.57
CA TYR A 262 7.20 -19.74 -11.69
C TYR A 262 8.36 -20.73 -11.75
N SER A 263 9.41 -20.50 -10.94
CA SER A 263 10.60 -21.32 -10.92
C SER A 263 10.30 -22.69 -10.32
N ASP A 264 11.09 -23.69 -10.69
CA ASP A 264 10.95 -25.03 -10.13
C ASP A 264 11.39 -25.03 -8.65
N GLU A 265 12.38 -24.19 -8.31
CA GLU A 265 12.78 -23.98 -6.92
C GLU A 265 11.62 -23.51 -6.04
N PHE A 266 10.78 -22.59 -6.52
CA PHE A 266 9.60 -22.15 -5.77
C PHE A 266 8.59 -23.28 -5.55
N LYS A 267 8.34 -24.10 -6.57
CA LYS A 267 7.37 -25.21 -6.49
C LYS A 267 7.84 -26.29 -5.50
N ASP A 268 9.15 -26.56 -5.49
CA ASP A 268 9.75 -27.53 -4.60
C ASP A 268 9.63 -27.12 -3.12
N LEU A 269 9.45 -25.82 -2.83
CA LEU A 269 9.26 -25.32 -1.46
C LEU A 269 8.04 -25.93 -0.77
N LYS A 270 6.96 -26.27 -1.49
CA LYS A 270 5.76 -26.94 -0.93
C LYS A 270 6.14 -28.21 -0.13
N ASN A 271 7.19 -28.89 -0.56
CA ASN A 271 7.64 -30.15 0.02
C ASN A 271 8.93 -30.06 0.83
N HIS A 272 9.50 -28.87 0.99
CA HIS A 272 10.75 -28.67 1.71
C HIS A 272 10.61 -29.08 3.19
N ASP A 273 11.68 -29.57 3.82
CA ASP A 273 11.67 -30.01 5.23
C ASP A 273 11.53 -28.85 6.23
N ASP A 274 12.10 -27.70 5.87
CA ASP A 274 12.01 -26.45 6.64
C ASP A 274 10.60 -25.83 6.55
N VAL A 275 9.89 -25.79 7.69
CA VAL A 275 8.55 -25.18 7.78
C VAL A 275 8.55 -23.70 7.43
N ALA A 276 9.63 -22.97 7.71
CA ALA A 276 9.72 -21.54 7.40
C ALA A 276 9.68 -21.29 5.89
N LEU A 277 10.28 -22.18 5.11
CA LEU A 277 10.24 -22.08 3.64
C LEU A 277 8.87 -22.47 3.09
N ARG A 278 8.19 -23.44 3.72
CA ARG A 278 6.79 -23.77 3.39
C ARG A 278 5.85 -22.61 3.69
N LYS A 279 5.99 -21.95 4.85
CA LYS A 279 5.28 -20.70 5.18
C LYS A 279 5.50 -19.63 4.12
N GLY A 280 6.75 -19.44 3.71
CA GLY A 280 7.09 -18.51 2.63
C GLY A 280 6.41 -18.87 1.30
N TYR A 281 6.34 -20.16 0.96
CA TYR A 281 5.60 -20.64 -0.21
C TYR A 281 4.10 -20.32 -0.10
N TYR A 282 3.45 -20.65 1.02
CA TYR A 282 2.03 -20.38 1.23
C TYR A 282 1.73 -18.88 1.18
N ALA A 283 2.60 -18.03 1.73
CA ALA A 283 2.41 -16.57 1.74
C ALA A 283 2.56 -15.93 0.35
N ASN A 284 3.32 -16.54 -0.57
CA ASN A 284 3.63 -15.96 -1.88
C ASN A 284 2.95 -16.66 -3.07
N LEU A 285 2.24 -17.76 -2.84
CA LEU A 285 1.53 -18.50 -3.87
C LEU A 285 0.56 -17.57 -4.63
N LYS A 286 0.70 -17.47 -5.96
CA LYS A 286 -0.10 -16.55 -6.78
C LYS A 286 -1.45 -17.10 -7.25
N TRP A 287 -1.56 -18.42 -7.39
CA TRP A 287 -2.77 -19.11 -7.86
C TRP A 287 -3.08 -20.29 -6.96
N ALA A 288 -3.56 -19.99 -5.75
CA ALA A 288 -3.95 -21.01 -4.79
C ALA A 288 -5.16 -21.81 -5.30
N LYS A 289 -5.14 -23.12 -5.06
CA LYS A 289 -6.22 -24.05 -5.37
C LYS A 289 -6.77 -24.67 -4.08
N PRO A 290 -7.98 -25.27 -4.12
CA PRO A 290 -8.52 -25.98 -2.96
C PRO A 290 -7.58 -27.08 -2.44
N ASP A 291 -6.93 -27.82 -3.33
CA ASP A 291 -5.96 -28.86 -2.97
C ASP A 291 -4.73 -28.29 -2.22
N ASP A 292 -4.33 -27.04 -2.53
CA ASP A 292 -3.23 -26.39 -1.79
C ASP A 292 -3.63 -26.07 -0.34
N VAL A 293 -4.93 -25.85 -0.09
CA VAL A 293 -5.45 -25.68 1.27
C VAL A 293 -5.42 -26.98 2.04
N SER A 294 -5.98 -28.06 1.46
CA SER A 294 -5.99 -29.36 2.14
C SER A 294 -4.58 -29.87 2.37
N ASP A 295 -3.72 -29.84 1.35
CA ASP A 295 -2.33 -30.31 1.46
C ASP A 295 -1.54 -29.50 2.49
N GLY A 296 -1.71 -28.18 2.50
CA GLY A 296 -1.03 -27.28 3.44
C GLY A 296 -1.50 -27.47 4.87
N PHE A 297 -2.82 -27.54 5.08
CA PHE A 297 -3.39 -27.70 6.42
C PHE A 297 -3.11 -29.08 7.00
N ASP A 298 -3.21 -30.16 6.22
CA ASP A 298 -2.89 -31.52 6.68
C ASP A 298 -1.42 -31.66 7.08
N LYS A 299 -0.54 -30.93 6.39
CA LYS A 299 0.91 -30.99 6.62
C LYS A 299 1.37 -30.11 7.78
N ASP A 300 0.90 -28.87 7.81
CA ASP A 300 1.47 -27.80 8.65
C ASP A 300 0.46 -27.15 9.61
N GLY A 301 -0.83 -27.48 9.49
CA GLY A 301 -1.89 -27.02 10.39
C GLY A 301 -1.89 -25.49 10.56
N LYS A 302 -1.62 -25.04 11.79
CA LYS A 302 -1.60 -23.62 12.18
C LYS A 302 -0.56 -22.80 11.40
N GLU A 303 0.60 -23.36 11.10
CA GLU A 303 1.67 -22.67 10.38
C GLU A 303 1.27 -22.33 8.94
N PHE A 304 0.49 -23.22 8.30
CA PHE A 304 -0.14 -22.97 7.02
C PHE A 304 -1.16 -21.82 7.12
N LEU A 305 -2.06 -21.87 8.11
CA LEU A 305 -3.10 -20.85 8.28
C LEU A 305 -2.54 -19.45 8.53
N ASP A 306 -1.51 -19.34 9.38
CA ASP A 306 -0.82 -18.08 9.69
C ASP A 306 -0.26 -17.40 8.43
N SER A 307 0.05 -18.17 7.39
CA SER A 307 0.58 -17.66 6.12
C SER A 307 -0.52 -17.48 5.07
N ALA A 308 -1.42 -18.44 4.94
CA ALA A 308 -2.45 -18.48 3.89
C ALA A 308 -3.54 -17.43 4.08
N ILE A 309 -3.93 -17.11 5.33
CA ILE A 309 -4.97 -16.11 5.62
C ILE A 309 -4.57 -14.72 5.08
N TYR A 310 -3.30 -14.37 5.09
CA TYR A 310 -2.87 -13.04 4.62
C TYR A 310 -2.53 -13.00 3.13
N ASN A 311 -2.54 -14.14 2.44
CA ASN A 311 -2.33 -14.23 1.00
C ASN A 311 -3.67 -14.08 0.24
N ASP A 312 -3.79 -12.97 -0.51
CA ASP A 312 -5.00 -12.61 -1.27
C ASP A 312 -5.42 -13.70 -2.28
N SER A 313 -4.49 -14.50 -2.81
CA SER A 313 -4.79 -15.53 -3.81
C SER A 313 -5.78 -16.60 -3.30
N PHE A 314 -5.79 -16.89 -1.99
CA PHE A 314 -6.71 -17.86 -1.40
C PHE A 314 -8.16 -17.33 -1.34
N PHE A 315 -8.37 -16.02 -1.52
CA PHE A 315 -9.69 -15.39 -1.48
C PHE A 315 -10.27 -15.13 -2.87
N MET A 316 -9.47 -15.23 -3.92
CA MET A 316 -9.85 -14.87 -5.30
C MET A 316 -10.96 -15.75 -5.88
N SER A 317 -10.98 -17.04 -5.56
CA SER A 317 -12.00 -18.01 -6.01
C SER A 317 -12.83 -18.52 -4.85
N GLU A 318 -14.12 -18.78 -5.09
CA GLU A 318 -15.04 -19.27 -4.05
C GLU A 318 -14.64 -20.63 -3.47
N GLU A 319 -14.17 -21.55 -4.32
CA GLU A 319 -13.83 -22.91 -3.91
C GLU A 319 -12.64 -22.89 -2.95
N THR A 320 -11.55 -22.20 -3.32
CA THR A 320 -10.35 -22.04 -2.47
C THR A 320 -10.67 -21.29 -1.19
N ARG A 321 -11.48 -20.23 -1.26
CA ARG A 321 -11.91 -19.44 -0.10
C ARG A 321 -12.75 -20.29 0.87
N SER A 322 -13.63 -21.13 0.35
CA SER A 322 -14.47 -22.03 1.15
C SER A 322 -13.65 -23.14 1.80
N ALA A 323 -12.68 -23.70 1.07
CA ALA A 323 -11.72 -24.64 1.63
C ALA A 323 -10.90 -24.00 2.76
N LEU A 324 -10.38 -22.78 2.56
CA LEU A 324 -9.61 -22.07 3.58
C LEU A 324 -10.48 -21.74 4.81
N LYS A 325 -11.74 -21.33 4.59
CA LYS A 325 -12.71 -21.13 5.66
C LYS A 325 -12.85 -22.41 6.48
N GLN A 326 -13.10 -23.54 5.84
CA GLN A 326 -13.27 -24.83 6.51
C GLN A 326 -12.02 -25.21 7.32
N ALA A 327 -10.83 -25.09 6.75
CA ALA A 327 -9.58 -25.32 7.46
C ALA A 327 -9.41 -24.42 8.70
N CYS A 328 -9.86 -23.16 8.64
CA CYS A 328 -9.87 -22.27 9.81
C CYS A 328 -10.85 -22.74 10.90
N TRP A 329 -11.98 -23.33 10.54
CA TRP A 329 -12.94 -23.91 11.51
C TRP A 329 -12.45 -25.23 12.12
N ASP A 330 -11.71 -26.02 11.35
CA ASP A 330 -11.15 -27.30 11.79
C ASP A 330 -9.86 -27.15 12.61
N ALA A 331 -9.29 -25.94 12.65
CA ALA A 331 -8.08 -25.63 13.41
C ALA A 331 -8.26 -25.89 14.92
N PRO A 332 -7.29 -26.52 15.61
CA PRO A 332 -7.39 -26.76 17.04
C PRO A 332 -7.50 -25.47 17.86
N ASP A 333 -8.61 -25.34 18.60
CA ASP A 333 -8.92 -24.18 19.45
C ASP A 333 -8.93 -24.56 20.93
N GLU A 334 -7.74 -24.74 21.50
CA GLU A 334 -7.52 -25.18 22.89
C GLU A 334 -8.15 -24.26 23.94
N HIS A 335 -8.50 -23.03 23.57
CA HIS A 335 -9.05 -22.02 24.47
C HIS A 335 -10.44 -21.53 24.07
N SER A 336 -11.07 -22.15 23.06
CA SER A 336 -12.38 -21.77 22.54
C SER A 336 -12.48 -20.27 22.17
N ARG A 337 -11.38 -19.71 21.64
CA ARG A 337 -11.29 -18.29 21.27
C ARG A 337 -11.77 -18.00 19.85
N MET A 338 -11.90 -19.03 19.02
CA MET A 338 -12.27 -18.93 17.61
C MET A 338 -11.31 -18.02 16.82
N ASP A 339 -10.01 -18.03 17.16
CA ASP A 339 -9.02 -17.09 16.62
C ASP A 339 -8.94 -17.18 15.08
N TYR A 340 -8.72 -18.38 14.51
CA TYR A 340 -8.63 -18.56 13.05
C TYR A 340 -9.93 -18.23 12.30
N PRO A 341 -11.12 -18.68 12.73
CA PRO A 341 -12.38 -18.22 12.14
C PRO A 341 -12.53 -16.69 12.18
N ASN A 342 -12.15 -16.04 13.27
CA ASN A 342 -12.21 -14.58 13.41
C ASN A 342 -11.22 -13.87 12.49
N PHE A 343 -9.99 -14.36 12.38
CA PHE A 343 -8.98 -13.82 11.46
C PHE A 343 -9.42 -13.96 10.00
N PHE A 344 -9.96 -15.11 9.62
CA PHE A 344 -10.52 -15.34 8.30
C PHE A 344 -11.67 -14.36 8.01
N ASN A 345 -12.64 -14.23 8.92
CA ASN A 345 -13.80 -13.35 8.72
C ASN A 345 -13.37 -11.89 8.58
N SER A 346 -12.46 -11.42 9.43
CA SER A 346 -11.92 -10.05 9.36
C SER A 346 -11.21 -9.80 8.03
N ARG A 347 -10.41 -10.76 7.56
CA ARG A 347 -9.72 -10.64 6.27
C ARG A 347 -10.68 -10.67 5.09
N ALA A 348 -11.68 -11.56 5.12
CA ALA A 348 -12.69 -11.66 4.08
C ALA A 348 -13.52 -10.37 3.97
N GLU A 349 -13.88 -9.75 5.10
CA GLU A 349 -14.57 -8.45 5.13
C GLU A 349 -13.70 -7.32 4.54
N TYR A 350 -12.43 -7.26 4.92
CA TYR A 350 -11.48 -6.30 4.34
C TYR A 350 -11.36 -6.46 2.82
N LEU A 351 -11.21 -7.70 2.33
CA LEU A 351 -11.03 -7.97 0.92
C LEU A 351 -12.33 -7.81 0.12
N SER A 352 -13.50 -8.09 0.69
CA SER A 352 -14.78 -7.87 0.00
C SER A 352 -15.07 -6.39 -0.22
N ALA A 353 -14.63 -5.52 0.71
CA ALA A 353 -14.70 -4.07 0.53
C ALA A 353 -13.75 -3.55 -0.55
N LYS A 354 -12.57 -4.16 -0.71
CA LYS A 354 -11.52 -3.71 -1.64
C LYS A 354 -11.64 -4.32 -3.05
N HIS A 355 -12.05 -5.59 -3.12
CA HIS A 355 -12.16 -6.41 -4.32
C HIS A 355 -13.53 -7.11 -4.38
N PRO A 356 -14.63 -6.34 -4.47
CA PRO A 356 -15.97 -6.92 -4.43
C PRO A 356 -16.17 -7.99 -5.51
N GLU A 357 -15.49 -7.88 -6.66
CA GLU A 357 -15.51 -8.85 -7.76
C GLU A 357 -15.08 -10.27 -7.37
N TRP A 358 -14.15 -10.46 -6.42
CA TRP A 358 -13.77 -11.79 -5.94
C TRP A 358 -14.87 -12.46 -5.10
N PHE A 359 -15.79 -11.66 -4.60
CA PHE A 359 -16.90 -12.08 -3.75
C PHE A 359 -18.25 -11.98 -4.48
N LYS A 360 -18.25 -11.55 -5.74
CA LYS A 360 -19.48 -11.30 -6.54
C LYS A 360 -20.23 -12.55 -6.96
N ASP A 361 -19.72 -13.74 -6.68
CA ASP A 361 -20.47 -15.00 -6.86
C ASP A 361 -20.94 -15.63 -5.53
N SER A 362 -20.81 -14.94 -4.39
CA SER A 362 -21.40 -15.39 -3.12
C SER A 362 -22.91 -15.08 -2.96
N TRP A 363 -23.60 -14.78 -4.07
CA TRP A 363 -25.03 -15.08 -4.22
C TRP A 363 -25.41 -15.29 -5.70
N SER A 364 -25.10 -16.47 -6.24
CA SER A 364 -25.82 -17.04 -7.40
C SER A 364 -27.06 -17.84 -6.98
N GLY A 365 -27.47 -17.71 -5.71
CA GLY A 365 -28.70 -18.31 -5.25
C GLY A 365 -29.83 -17.68 -6.06
N GLU A 366 -30.38 -18.45 -7.01
CA GLU A 366 -31.82 -18.48 -7.10
C GLU A 366 -32.31 -18.42 -5.65
N LEU A 367 -33.05 -17.37 -5.26
CA LEU A 367 -33.99 -17.52 -4.16
C LEU A 367 -34.60 -18.89 -4.39
N PRO A 368 -34.65 -19.80 -3.40
CA PRO A 368 -35.23 -21.11 -3.63
C PRO A 368 -36.72 -20.87 -3.85
N PHE A 369 -37.08 -20.44 -5.05
CA PHE A 369 -38.41 -20.03 -5.43
C PHE A 369 -39.31 -21.26 -5.27
N GLU A 370 -38.73 -22.43 -5.46
CA GLU A 370 -39.32 -23.74 -5.23
C GLU A 370 -39.73 -23.96 -3.76
N GLU A 371 -39.06 -23.33 -2.80
CA GLU A 371 -39.41 -23.32 -1.37
C GLU A 371 -40.47 -22.28 -0.99
N ILE A 372 -40.76 -21.29 -1.86
CA ILE A 372 -41.87 -20.34 -1.65
C ILE A 372 -43.17 -21.07 -1.99
N GLU A 373 -43.89 -21.61 -0.99
CA GLU A 373 -45.10 -22.42 -1.19
C GLU A 373 -46.19 -21.68 -1.99
N ASP A 374 -46.32 -20.35 -1.81
CA ASP A 374 -47.28 -19.54 -2.54
C ASP A 374 -46.81 -19.26 -3.98
N PRO A 375 -47.52 -19.77 -5.01
CA PRO A 375 -47.15 -19.58 -6.40
C PRO A 375 -47.20 -18.12 -6.88
N ASP A 376 -48.01 -17.26 -6.24
CA ASP A 376 -48.12 -15.85 -6.62
C ASP A 376 -46.97 -15.03 -6.02
N GLU A 377 -46.64 -15.25 -4.74
CA GLU A 377 -45.46 -14.65 -4.09
C GLU A 377 -44.16 -15.09 -4.80
N ARG A 378 -44.07 -16.37 -5.16
CA ARG A 378 -42.98 -16.93 -5.95
C ARG A 378 -42.82 -16.22 -7.30
N ARG A 379 -43.93 -15.95 -7.98
CA ARG A 379 -43.94 -15.25 -9.28
C ARG A 379 -43.53 -13.78 -9.11
N GLU A 380 -44.00 -13.10 -8.08
CA GLU A 380 -43.67 -11.70 -7.79
C GLU A 380 -42.18 -11.53 -7.51
N LYS A 381 -41.60 -12.40 -6.68
CA LYS A 381 -40.17 -12.39 -6.37
C LYS A 381 -39.29 -12.69 -7.59
N ARG A 382 -39.73 -13.57 -8.49
CA ARG A 382 -39.04 -13.82 -9.77
C ARG A 382 -39.04 -12.59 -10.68
N LEU A 383 -40.16 -11.87 -10.74
CA LEU A 383 -40.28 -10.64 -11.53
C LEU A 383 -39.44 -9.49 -10.97
N GLU A 384 -39.42 -9.34 -9.64
CA GLU A 384 -38.57 -8.37 -8.94
C GLU A 384 -37.08 -8.63 -9.26
N TYR A 385 -36.64 -9.89 -9.14
CA TYR A 385 -35.28 -10.31 -9.46
C TYR A 385 -34.90 -10.04 -10.92
N LEU A 386 -35.77 -10.42 -11.87
CA LEU A 386 -35.56 -10.15 -13.30
C LEU A 386 -35.42 -8.66 -13.60
N ASN A 387 -36.24 -7.80 -12.96
CA ASN A 387 -36.13 -6.35 -13.12
C ASN A 387 -34.79 -5.80 -12.61
N THR A 388 -34.29 -6.28 -11.48
CA THR A 388 -32.97 -5.88 -10.96
C THR A 388 -31.85 -6.28 -11.91
N GLN A 389 -31.87 -7.52 -12.43
CA GLN A 389 -30.88 -8.00 -13.41
C GLN A 389 -30.89 -7.18 -14.71
N VAL A 390 -32.08 -6.81 -15.20
CA VAL A 390 -32.21 -5.93 -16.39
C VAL A 390 -31.66 -4.53 -16.10
N ALA A 391 -31.89 -3.98 -14.90
CA ALA A 391 -31.38 -2.67 -14.51
C ALA A 391 -29.84 -2.66 -14.37
N GLU A 392 -29.26 -3.72 -13.80
CA GLU A 392 -27.82 -3.89 -13.69
C GLU A 392 -27.15 -4.05 -15.07
N LEU A 393 -27.77 -4.82 -15.97
CA LEU A 393 -27.30 -4.96 -17.34
C LEU A 393 -27.36 -3.63 -18.11
N HIS A 394 -28.45 -2.86 -17.94
CA HIS A 394 -28.58 -1.53 -18.51
C HIS A 394 -27.50 -0.57 -17.97
N LYS A 395 -27.20 -0.65 -16.67
CA LYS A 395 -26.13 0.12 -16.03
C LYS A 395 -24.75 -0.27 -16.57
N ALA A 396 -24.47 -1.56 -16.73
CA ALA A 396 -23.21 -2.07 -17.26
C ALA A 396 -22.98 -1.67 -18.73
N LEU A 397 -24.04 -1.61 -19.54
CA LEU A 397 -23.97 -1.20 -20.95
C LEU A 397 -23.72 0.32 -21.13
N LEU A 398 -24.15 1.15 -20.16
CA LEU A 398 -24.05 2.61 -20.26
C LEU A 398 -22.87 3.21 -19.47
N GLY A 399 -22.28 2.45 -18.55
CA GLY A 399 -21.24 2.93 -17.63
C GLY A 399 -21.80 3.85 -16.54
N ASP A 400 -21.11 3.91 -15.40
CA ASP A 400 -21.44 4.84 -14.31
C ASP A 400 -21.11 6.28 -14.72
N LYS A 401 -22.11 7.08 -15.09
CA LYS A 401 -21.94 8.54 -15.25
C LYS A 401 -23.15 9.33 -14.74
N ASP A 402 -22.96 9.91 -13.55
CA ASP A 402 -23.60 11.16 -13.11
C ASP A 402 -22.93 12.41 -13.72
N GLU A 403 -22.03 12.26 -14.71
CA GLU A 403 -21.48 13.37 -15.48
C GLU A 403 -22.02 13.37 -16.91
N TYR A 404 -23.16 14.04 -17.10
CA TYR A 404 -23.62 14.47 -18.41
C TYR A 404 -22.68 15.55 -18.95
N GLN A 405 -21.73 15.15 -19.79
CA GLN A 405 -21.33 15.97 -20.94
C GLN A 405 -22.07 15.41 -22.17
N GLU A 406 -22.89 16.26 -22.79
CA GLU A 406 -23.48 16.00 -24.11
C GLU A 406 -22.36 15.83 -25.15
N SER A 407 -21.87 14.60 -25.32
CA SER A 407 -21.17 14.19 -26.52
C SER A 407 -21.92 13.00 -27.11
N ASN A 408 -22.76 13.29 -28.12
CA ASN A 408 -23.29 12.31 -29.06
C ASN A 408 -22.15 11.70 -29.88
N GLU A 409 -21.30 10.87 -29.26
CA GLU A 409 -20.22 10.16 -29.96
C GLU A 409 -20.64 8.79 -30.51
N PHE A 410 -21.82 8.29 -30.16
CA PHE A 410 -22.42 7.13 -30.81
C PHE A 410 -23.63 7.57 -31.62
N GLY A 411 -23.48 7.61 -32.94
CA GLY A 411 -24.54 8.02 -33.85
C GLY A 411 -25.80 7.15 -33.71
N ASP A 412 -26.94 7.73 -34.07
CA ASP A 412 -28.31 7.19 -33.92
C ASP A 412 -28.55 5.77 -34.50
N ASN A 413 -27.57 5.17 -35.19
CA ASN A 413 -27.61 3.82 -35.78
C ASN A 413 -26.59 2.84 -35.17
N SER A 414 -26.32 2.92 -33.86
CA SER A 414 -25.47 1.92 -33.20
C SER A 414 -26.33 0.77 -32.63
N ILE A 415 -25.83 -0.47 -32.75
CA ILE A 415 -26.46 -1.69 -32.19
C ILE A 415 -26.76 -1.54 -30.68
N LEU A 416 -25.97 -0.71 -29.98
CA LEU A 416 -26.18 -0.38 -28.57
C LEU A 416 -27.46 0.43 -28.33
N ASN A 417 -27.86 1.29 -29.27
CA ASN A 417 -29.10 2.07 -29.17
C ASN A 417 -30.34 1.20 -29.43
N ASP A 418 -30.24 0.23 -30.35
CA ASP A 418 -31.29 -0.77 -30.58
C ASP A 418 -31.47 -1.68 -29.35
N LEU A 419 -30.36 -2.17 -28.78
CA LEU A 419 -30.37 -2.93 -27.52
C LEU A 419 -30.95 -2.13 -26.35
N ARG A 420 -30.68 -0.82 -26.29
CA ARG A 420 -31.27 0.08 -25.29
C ARG A 420 -32.79 0.16 -25.42
N ILE A 421 -33.29 0.34 -26.64
CA ILE A 421 -34.74 0.40 -26.89
C ILE A 421 -35.42 -0.93 -26.54
N GLU A 422 -34.81 -2.06 -26.89
CA GLU A 422 -35.34 -3.39 -26.54
C GLU A 422 -35.37 -3.63 -25.03
N LEU A 423 -34.30 -3.31 -24.31
CA LEU A 423 -34.26 -3.45 -22.85
C LEU A 423 -35.29 -2.57 -22.14
N GLN A 424 -35.50 -1.34 -22.63
CA GLN A 424 -36.53 -0.44 -22.11
C GLN A 424 -37.94 -0.99 -22.36
N GLN A 425 -38.19 -1.55 -23.55
CA GLN A 425 -39.47 -2.19 -23.88
C GLN A 425 -39.73 -3.44 -23.04
N ILE A 426 -38.70 -4.24 -22.74
CA ILE A 426 -38.79 -5.41 -21.86
C ILE A 426 -39.15 -4.96 -20.43
N GLY A 427 -38.46 -3.93 -19.91
CA GLY A 427 -38.78 -3.35 -18.59
C GLY A 427 -40.22 -2.83 -18.50
N GLU A 428 -40.69 -2.14 -19.53
CA GLU A 428 -42.09 -1.67 -19.59
C GLU A 428 -43.11 -2.82 -19.65
N HIS A 429 -42.80 -3.90 -20.36
CA HIS A 429 -43.67 -5.08 -20.43
C HIS A 429 -43.73 -5.82 -19.09
N LEU A 430 -42.59 -5.94 -18.40
CA LEU A 430 -42.51 -6.50 -17.05
C LEU A 430 -43.28 -5.64 -16.04
N GLY A 431 -43.18 -4.31 -16.13
CA GLY A 431 -43.98 -3.38 -15.31
C GLY A 431 -45.49 -3.48 -15.56
N LYS A 432 -45.91 -3.67 -16.81
CA LYS A 432 -47.33 -3.89 -17.16
C LYS A 432 -47.85 -5.25 -16.68
N LEU A 433 -47.01 -6.28 -16.67
CA LEU A 433 -47.33 -7.59 -16.08
C LEU A 433 -47.49 -7.48 -14.55
N TYR A 434 -46.64 -6.71 -13.90
CA TYR A 434 -46.74 -6.40 -12.47
C TYR A 434 -48.07 -5.74 -12.12
N GLN A 435 -48.46 -4.67 -12.82
CA GLN A 435 -49.75 -3.99 -12.64
C GLN A 435 -50.98 -4.87 -12.91
N LYS A 436 -50.88 -5.87 -13.79
CA LYS A 436 -51.98 -6.82 -14.07
C LYS A 436 -52.15 -7.91 -13.01
N SER A 437 -51.09 -8.20 -12.23
CA SER A 437 -51.12 -9.28 -11.23
C SER A 437 -51.57 -8.79 -9.83
N SER A 438 -51.44 -7.51 -9.53
CA SER A 438 -51.77 -6.94 -8.21
C SER A 438 -53.13 -6.20 -8.22
N PHE A 439 -54.25 -6.92 -8.18
CA PHE A 439 -55.51 -6.37 -7.66
C PHE A 439 -55.72 -6.82 -6.21
N SER A 440 -54.89 -6.27 -5.33
CA SER A 440 -55.07 -6.28 -3.88
C SER A 440 -54.73 -4.87 -3.37
N TRP A 441 -55.62 -4.30 -2.57
CA TRP A 441 -55.79 -2.88 -2.23
C TRP A 441 -54.63 -2.17 -1.48
N GLY A 442 -53.43 -2.75 -1.41
CA GLY A 442 -52.33 -2.29 -0.54
C GLY A 442 -51.50 -1.08 -1.00
N TRP A 443 -51.50 -0.71 -2.28
CA TRP A 443 -50.47 0.22 -2.82
C TRP A 443 -50.94 1.65 -3.15
N LEU A 444 -52.13 2.07 -2.68
CA LEU A 444 -52.54 3.49 -2.80
C LEU A 444 -51.60 4.46 -2.07
N ALA A 445 -50.76 3.98 -1.15
CA ALA A 445 -49.82 4.81 -0.40
C ALA A 445 -48.45 5.02 -1.08
N ALA A 446 -47.95 4.08 -1.90
CA ALA A 446 -46.63 4.26 -2.52
C ALA A 446 -46.66 4.61 -4.02
N GLY A 447 -47.80 4.45 -4.68
CA GLY A 447 -48.00 5.05 -6.01
C GLY A 447 -47.90 6.58 -6.00
N ALA A 448 -48.17 7.22 -4.86
CA ALA A 448 -48.04 8.67 -4.71
C ALA A 448 -46.58 9.14 -4.56
N ALA A 449 -45.66 8.29 -4.08
CA ALA A 449 -44.25 8.65 -3.90
C ALA A 449 -43.44 8.51 -5.19
N LEU A 450 -43.70 7.48 -6.00
CA LEU A 450 -43.05 7.28 -7.30
C LEU A 450 -43.56 8.26 -8.38
N GLY A 451 -44.84 8.65 -8.33
CA GLY A 451 -45.41 9.65 -9.23
C GLY A 451 -44.81 11.05 -9.04
N PHE A 452 -44.26 11.37 -7.87
CA PHE A 452 -43.63 12.67 -7.61
C PHE A 452 -42.17 12.73 -8.11
N ILE A 453 -41.51 11.58 -8.23
CA ILE A 453 -40.11 11.49 -8.69
C ILE A 453 -40.03 11.43 -10.22
N LEU A 454 -41.01 10.82 -10.88
CA LEU A 454 -41.07 10.76 -12.34
C LEU A 454 -41.73 11.99 -13.00
N GLY A 455 -42.34 12.88 -12.23
CA GLY A 455 -43.00 14.10 -12.74
C GLY A 455 -42.10 15.33 -12.80
N LYS A 456 -40.79 15.20 -12.57
CA LYS A 456 -39.87 16.35 -12.50
C LYS A 456 -38.56 16.23 -13.29
N TYR A 457 -38.52 15.34 -14.27
CA TYR A 457 -37.54 15.35 -15.36
C TYR A 457 -38.27 15.31 -16.70
#